data_AF-A0A098F1A1-F1
#
_entry.id   AF-A0A098F1A1-F1
#
_cell.length_a   1.000
_cell.length_b   1.000
_cell.length_c   1.000
_cell.angle_alpha   90.00
_cell.angle_beta   90.00
_cell.angle_gamma   90.00
#
_symmetry.space_group_name_H-M   'P 1'
#
loop_
_entity.id
_entity.type
_entity.pdbx_description
1 polymer ?
#
loop_
_entity_poly.entity_id
_entity_poly.type
_entity_poly.pdbx_seq_one_letter_code
_entity_poly.pdbx_strand_id
1 'polypeptide(L)'
;MSCGRLERSYSTGATKFRRCGRLEHAYFTGAQDFFRCGRLERLYSTGSQVFFRCGRLERFYSTGAQDFFRCGRLERLYSTGASKFRRCGRLERLYSTGASKFLRCGRLERLYSTGAPKFRRCGRLDRAYSTGATKFRRCGRLDRAYSTEA
;
A
#
# COMPACT_ATOMS: atom_id res chain seq x y z
N MET A 1 -18.00 -11.43 1.73
CA MET A 1 -18.90 -10.99 0.64
C MET A 1 -18.23 -11.05 -0.71
N SER A 2 -19.02 -11.22 -1.78
CA SER A 2 -18.60 -11.02 -3.17
C SER A 2 -19.42 -9.87 -3.76
N CYS A 3 -18.80 -8.96 -4.52
CA CYS A 3 -19.47 -7.84 -5.18
C CYS A 3 -19.05 -7.68 -6.64
N GLY A 4 -19.99 -7.32 -7.50
CA GLY A 4 -19.66 -6.80 -8.83
C GLY A 4 -19.13 -5.38 -8.70
N ARG A 5 -20.01 -4.46 -8.28
CA ARG A 5 -19.71 -3.08 -7.95
C ARG A 5 -20.35 -2.73 -6.62
N LEU A 6 -19.61 -2.03 -5.77
CA LEU A 6 -20.10 -1.48 -4.50
C LEU A 6 -19.66 -0.02 -4.43
N GLU A 7 -20.61 0.90 -4.42
CA GLU A 7 -20.31 2.33 -4.54
C GLU A 7 -20.00 3.02 -3.22
N ARG A 8 -20.57 2.52 -2.13
CA ARG A 8 -20.31 2.97 -0.77
C ARG A 8 -20.37 1.78 0.16
N SER A 9 -19.47 1.76 1.14
CA SER A 9 -19.53 0.74 2.18
C SER A 9 -19.02 1.29 3.50
N TYR A 10 -19.78 1.03 4.56
CA TYR A 10 -19.42 1.36 5.92
C TYR A 10 -19.42 0.08 6.73
N SER A 11 -18.34 -0.19 7.45
CA SER A 11 -18.30 -1.31 8.38
C SER A 11 -17.46 -0.95 9.59
N THR A 12 -17.90 -1.40 10.76
CA THR A 12 -17.21 -1.16 12.03
C THR A 12 -16.53 -2.41 12.60
N GLY A 13 -16.67 -3.54 11.92
CA GLY A 13 -16.15 -4.83 12.35
C GLY A 13 -15.19 -5.47 11.34
N ALA A 14 -14.81 -6.70 11.65
CA ALA A 14 -13.99 -7.49 10.74
C ALA A 14 -14.79 -7.82 9.46
N THR A 15 -14.28 -7.41 8.30
CA THR A 15 -14.93 -7.70 7.01
C THR A 15 -13.98 -8.37 6.03
N LYS A 16 -14.52 -9.33 5.26
CA LYS A 16 -13.77 -10.05 4.22
C LYS A 16 -14.47 -9.92 2.87
N PHE A 17 -13.82 -9.25 1.93
CA PHE A 17 -14.20 -9.15 0.54
C PHE A 17 -13.49 -10.26 -0.24
N ARG A 18 -14.19 -11.33 -0.65
CA ARG A 18 -13.59 -12.49 -1.32
C ARG A 18 -13.31 -12.26 -2.80
N ARG A 19 -14.18 -11.51 -3.46
CA ARG A 19 -14.08 -11.07 -4.85
C ARG A 19 -14.88 -9.79 -4.99
N CYS A 20 -14.25 -8.70 -5.41
CA CYS A 20 -14.98 -7.47 -5.71
C CYS A 20 -14.51 -6.90 -7.04
N GLY A 21 -15.41 -6.64 -8.00
CA GLY A 21 -15.02 -5.99 -9.25
C GLY A 21 -14.55 -4.56 -8.99
N ARG A 22 -15.42 -3.75 -8.39
CA ARG A 22 -15.13 -2.35 -8.03
C ARG A 22 -15.71 -1.98 -6.67
N LEU A 23 -14.89 -1.39 -5.81
CA LEU A 23 -15.29 -0.75 -4.55
C LEU A 23 -14.95 0.73 -4.62
N GLU A 24 -15.92 1.58 -4.34
CA GLU A 24 -15.75 3.02 -4.21
C GLU A 24 -16.17 3.46 -2.81
N HIS A 25 -15.58 4.54 -2.31
CA HIS A 25 -15.99 5.24 -1.08
C HIS A 25 -16.28 4.31 0.09
N ALA A 26 -15.22 3.74 0.63
CA ALA A 26 -15.35 2.85 1.75
C ALA A 26 -14.75 3.45 3.02
N TYR A 27 -15.47 3.27 4.12
CA TYR A 27 -15.03 3.65 5.45
C TYR A 27 -15.10 2.43 6.35
N PHE A 28 -13.97 2.04 6.91
CA PHE A 28 -13.89 0.85 7.73
C PHE A 28 -13.21 1.11 9.06
N THR A 29 -13.85 0.72 10.15
CA THR A 29 -13.19 0.56 11.45
C THR A 29 -13.08 -0.95 11.74
N GLY A 30 -11.97 -1.40 12.34
CA GLY A 30 -11.66 -2.83 12.51
C GLY A 30 -10.77 -3.44 11.41
N ALA A 31 -10.71 -4.77 11.29
CA ALA A 31 -9.83 -5.46 10.35
C ALA A 31 -10.50 -5.77 9.00
N GLN A 32 -9.82 -5.55 7.87
CA GLN A 32 -10.38 -5.83 6.55
C GLN A 32 -9.45 -6.67 5.68
N ASP A 33 -10.02 -7.73 5.09
CA ASP A 33 -9.32 -8.52 4.09
C ASP A 33 -9.96 -8.35 2.70
N PHE A 34 -9.17 -7.92 1.72
CA PHE A 34 -9.55 -7.80 0.32
C PHE A 34 -8.85 -8.87 -0.50
N PHE A 35 -9.61 -9.87 -0.95
CA PHE A 35 -9.15 -10.90 -1.86
C PHE A 35 -9.71 -10.65 -3.25
N ARG A 36 -8.84 -10.77 -4.27
CA ARG A 36 -9.22 -10.72 -5.70
C ARG A 36 -10.14 -9.54 -6.04
N CYS A 37 -9.71 -8.33 -5.69
CA CYS A 37 -10.45 -7.12 -6.00
C CYS A 37 -9.92 -6.45 -7.27
N GLY A 38 -10.79 -6.03 -8.19
CA GLY A 38 -10.39 -5.38 -9.43
C GLY A 38 -9.90 -3.96 -9.19
N ARG A 39 -10.81 -3.07 -8.79
CA ARG A 39 -10.52 -1.66 -8.48
C ARG A 39 -11.06 -1.27 -7.11
N LEU A 40 -10.23 -0.65 -6.30
CA LEU A 40 -10.56 -0.11 -4.99
C LEU A 40 -10.24 1.39 -5.01
N GLU A 41 -11.20 2.24 -4.68
CA GLU A 41 -11.07 3.68 -4.82
C GLU A 41 -11.62 4.43 -3.60
N ARG A 42 -10.85 5.39 -3.07
CA ARG A 42 -11.26 6.23 -1.93
C ARG A 42 -11.62 5.39 -0.71
N LEU A 43 -10.64 4.66 -0.22
CA LEU A 43 -10.78 3.86 0.99
C LEU A 43 -10.17 4.61 2.18
N TYR A 44 -10.92 4.65 3.28
CA TYR A 44 -10.47 5.16 4.56
C TYR A 44 -10.63 4.06 5.60
N SER A 45 -9.59 3.81 6.40
CA SER A 45 -9.73 2.84 7.47
C SER A 45 -8.87 3.11 8.70
N THR A 46 -9.35 2.67 9.86
CA THR A 46 -8.68 2.85 11.15
C THR A 46 -8.25 1.54 11.82
N GLY A 47 -8.22 0.42 11.11
CA GLY A 47 -7.68 -0.85 11.64
C GLY A 47 -6.63 -1.50 10.74
N SER A 48 -6.47 -2.82 10.81
CA SER A 48 -5.52 -3.54 9.96
C SER A 48 -6.14 -3.94 8.62
N GLN A 49 -5.36 -3.86 7.53
CA GLN A 49 -5.84 -4.26 6.20
C GLN A 49 -4.90 -5.25 5.53
N VAL A 50 -5.49 -6.25 4.88
CA VAL A 50 -4.78 -7.17 3.99
C VAL A 50 -5.35 -7.08 2.59
N PHE A 51 -4.50 -6.81 1.61
CA PHE A 51 -4.86 -6.79 0.19
C PHE A 51 -4.16 -7.93 -0.52
N PHE A 52 -4.93 -8.86 -1.09
CA PHE A 52 -4.42 -10.03 -1.79
C PHE A 52 -4.95 -10.09 -3.22
N ARG A 53 -4.05 -10.00 -4.21
CA ARG A 53 -4.37 -10.01 -5.64
C ARG A 53 -5.35 -8.88 -6.02
N CYS A 54 -5.02 -7.64 -5.66
CA CYS A 54 -5.82 -6.49 -6.07
C CYS A 54 -5.26 -5.85 -7.36
N GLY A 55 -6.13 -5.49 -8.30
CA GLY A 55 -5.72 -4.89 -9.58
C GLY A 55 -5.21 -3.46 -9.40
N ARG A 56 -6.10 -2.56 -8.99
CA ARG A 56 -5.80 -1.13 -8.75
C ARG A 56 -6.36 -0.67 -7.41
N LEU A 57 -5.53 0.02 -6.63
CA LEU A 57 -5.95 0.75 -5.44
C LEU A 57 -5.59 2.22 -5.61
N GLU A 58 -6.57 3.10 -5.43
CA GLU A 58 -6.44 4.53 -5.66
C GLU A 58 -6.99 5.31 -4.46
N ARG A 59 -6.20 6.27 -3.94
CA ARG A 59 -6.56 7.11 -2.79
C ARG A 59 -6.94 6.27 -1.58
N PHE A 60 -5.92 5.71 -0.94
CA PHE A 60 -6.08 4.92 0.27
C PHE A 60 -5.47 5.67 1.44
N TYR A 61 -6.26 5.82 2.50
CA TYR A 61 -5.83 6.36 3.77
C TYR A 61 -6.06 5.31 4.85
N SER A 62 -5.03 4.98 5.63
CA SER A 62 -5.23 4.13 6.80
C SER A 62 -4.30 4.47 7.94
N THR A 63 -4.78 4.30 9.16
CA THR A 63 -3.98 4.53 10.37
C THR A 63 -3.39 3.25 10.97
N GLY A 64 -3.89 2.07 10.61
CA GLY A 64 -3.40 0.80 11.14
C GLY A 64 -2.30 0.16 10.30
N ALA A 65 -2.08 -1.15 10.48
CA ALA A 65 -1.08 -1.89 9.71
C ALA A 65 -1.65 -2.40 8.38
N GLN A 66 -0.84 -2.37 7.31
CA GLN A 66 -1.27 -2.85 6.00
C GLN A 66 -0.31 -3.86 5.38
N ASP A 67 -0.85 -4.94 4.84
CA ASP A 67 -0.11 -5.90 4.06
C ASP A 67 -0.69 -6.02 2.64
N PHE A 68 0.10 -5.64 1.63
CA PHE A 68 -0.24 -5.71 0.21
C PHE A 68 0.50 -6.88 -0.46
N PHE A 69 -0.24 -7.81 -1.05
CA PHE A 69 0.28 -9.00 -1.70
C PHE A 69 -0.23 -9.10 -3.14
N ARG A 70 0.70 -9.15 -4.10
CA ARG A 70 0.39 -9.31 -5.54
C ARG A 70 -0.56 -8.23 -6.05
N CYS A 71 -0.31 -6.97 -5.72
CA CYS A 71 -1.14 -5.85 -6.20
C CYS A 71 -0.59 -5.27 -7.50
N GLY A 72 -1.46 -4.91 -8.45
CA GLY A 72 -1.04 -4.36 -9.75
C GLY A 72 -0.52 -2.94 -9.64
N ARG A 73 -1.43 -1.98 -9.36
CA ARG A 73 -1.12 -0.55 -9.28
C ARG A 73 -1.66 0.06 -7.99
N LEU A 74 -0.81 0.77 -7.26
CA LEU A 74 -1.12 1.46 -6.02
C LEU A 74 -0.83 2.95 -6.17
N GLU A 75 -1.87 3.77 -6.04
CA GLU A 75 -1.83 5.21 -6.29
C GLU A 75 -2.27 5.98 -5.07
N ARG A 76 -1.44 6.92 -4.60
CA ARG A 76 -1.75 7.82 -3.49
C ARG A 76 -2.15 7.04 -2.24
N LEU A 77 -1.18 6.33 -1.66
CA LEU A 77 -1.36 5.71 -0.35
C LEU A 77 -0.80 6.64 0.72
N TYR A 78 -1.61 6.88 1.74
CA TYR A 78 -1.21 7.51 2.98
C TYR A 78 -1.40 6.49 4.11
N SER A 79 -0.34 6.23 4.87
CA SER A 79 -0.42 5.35 6.03
C SER A 79 0.33 5.92 7.23
N THR A 80 -0.28 5.85 8.42
CA THR A 80 0.45 6.15 9.65
C THR A 80 1.06 4.92 10.31
N GLY A 81 0.50 3.73 10.03
CA GLY A 81 1.01 2.48 10.58
C GLY A 81 2.07 1.81 9.70
N ALA A 82 2.45 0.59 10.08
CA ALA A 82 3.42 -0.19 9.33
C ALA A 82 2.81 -0.74 8.04
N SER A 83 3.53 -0.62 6.92
CA SER A 83 3.10 -1.14 5.62
C SER A 83 4.07 -2.17 5.06
N LYS A 84 3.56 -3.29 4.53
CA LYS A 84 4.38 -4.25 3.75
C LYS A 84 3.81 -4.40 2.35
N PHE A 85 4.67 -4.30 1.36
CA PHE A 85 4.37 -4.47 -0.05
C PHE A 85 5.13 -5.66 -0.59
N ARG A 86 4.43 -6.66 -1.11
CA ARG A 86 5.01 -7.92 -1.60
C ARG A 86 4.51 -8.21 -3.00
N ARG A 87 5.41 -8.27 -3.99
CA ARG A 87 5.06 -8.52 -5.40
C ARG A 87 4.08 -7.47 -5.95
N CYS A 88 4.35 -6.18 -5.71
CA CYS A 88 3.51 -5.11 -6.25
C CYS A 88 4.07 -4.59 -7.58
N GLY A 89 3.22 -4.31 -8.56
CA GLY A 89 3.65 -3.85 -9.89
C GLY A 89 4.18 -2.43 -9.88
N ARG A 90 3.29 -1.45 -9.70
CA ARG A 90 3.60 -0.01 -9.69
C ARG A 90 3.05 0.67 -8.44
N LEU A 91 3.89 1.49 -7.80
CA LEU A 91 3.55 2.32 -6.65
C LEU A 91 3.93 3.77 -6.99
N GLU A 92 2.97 4.69 -7.04
CA GLU A 92 3.24 6.03 -7.59
C GLU A 92 3.55 7.08 -6.53
N ARG A 93 2.74 7.10 -5.46
CA ARG A 93 2.85 8.09 -4.39
C ARG A 93 2.53 7.41 -3.08
N LEU A 94 3.55 7.28 -2.25
CA LEU A 94 3.46 6.71 -0.91
C LEU A 94 3.92 7.76 0.09
N TYR A 95 3.04 8.03 1.05
CA TYR A 95 3.39 8.73 2.27
C TYR A 95 3.21 7.75 3.42
N SER A 96 4.25 7.55 4.22
CA SER A 96 4.19 6.65 5.37
C SER A 96 4.91 7.27 6.56
N THR A 97 4.26 7.30 7.72
CA THR A 97 4.97 7.67 8.96
C THR A 97 5.56 6.46 9.67
N GLY A 98 4.95 5.28 9.49
CA GLY A 98 5.43 4.02 10.04
C GLY A 98 6.53 3.35 9.22
N ALA A 99 6.96 2.17 9.69
CA ALA A 99 7.93 1.35 8.97
C ALA A 99 7.32 0.78 7.67
N SER A 100 8.04 0.93 6.56
CA SER A 100 7.63 0.41 5.26
C SER A 100 8.56 -0.69 4.76
N LYS A 101 8.03 -1.83 4.30
CA LYS A 101 8.82 -2.93 3.73
C LYS A 101 8.38 -3.23 2.30
N PHE A 102 9.28 -3.12 1.34
CA PHE A 102 9.04 -3.41 -0.07
C PHE A 102 9.83 -4.66 -0.50
N LEU A 103 9.12 -5.69 -0.96
CA LEU A 103 9.72 -6.93 -1.44
C LEU A 103 9.22 -7.27 -2.83
N ARG A 104 10.13 -7.37 -3.80
CA ARG A 104 9.79 -7.72 -5.19
C ARG A 104 8.79 -6.74 -5.81
N CYS A 105 9.01 -5.44 -5.66
CA CYS A 105 8.15 -4.43 -6.28
C CYS A 105 8.73 -3.99 -7.64
N GLY A 106 7.89 -3.78 -8.66
CA GLY A 106 8.34 -3.43 -10.01
C GLY A 106 8.88 -2.00 -10.08
N ARG A 107 8.00 -1.01 -9.89
CA ARG A 107 8.35 0.41 -9.93
C ARG A 107 7.77 1.15 -8.74
N LEU A 108 8.59 1.99 -8.11
CA LEU A 108 8.21 2.97 -7.09
C LEU A 108 8.61 4.37 -7.56
N GLU A 109 7.65 5.27 -7.73
CA GLU A 109 7.95 6.61 -8.27
C GLU A 109 8.30 7.62 -7.18
N ARG A 110 7.44 7.74 -6.16
CA ARG A 110 7.66 8.65 -5.04
C ARG A 110 7.32 7.98 -3.72
N LEU A 111 8.31 7.93 -2.84
CA LEU A 111 8.16 7.68 -1.43
C LEU A 111 8.64 8.90 -0.66
N TYR A 112 7.83 9.36 0.27
CA TYR A 112 8.25 10.16 1.40
C TYR A 112 7.89 9.37 2.66
N SER A 113 8.88 9.08 3.50
CA SER A 113 8.72 8.29 4.71
C SER A 113 9.27 9.07 5.90
N THR A 114 8.59 9.03 7.04
CA THR A 114 9.26 9.43 8.31
C THR A 114 9.80 8.22 9.08
N GLY A 115 9.35 7.00 8.73
CA GLY A 115 9.86 5.76 9.29
C GLY A 115 11.10 5.23 8.55
N ALA A 116 11.43 3.96 8.77
CA ALA A 116 12.61 3.29 8.20
C ALA A 116 12.24 2.34 7.04
N PRO A 117 12.23 2.80 5.76
CA PRO A 117 11.85 1.99 4.62
C PRO A 117 12.94 0.97 4.26
N LYS A 118 12.51 -0.27 3.99
CA LYS A 118 13.38 -1.37 3.58
C LYS A 118 12.97 -1.90 2.21
N PHE A 119 13.88 -1.89 1.26
CA PHE A 119 13.67 -2.34 -0.11
C PHE A 119 14.47 -3.60 -0.40
N ARG A 120 13.81 -4.62 -0.93
CA ARG A 120 14.46 -5.87 -1.33
C ARG A 120 13.94 -6.33 -2.68
N ARG A 121 14.84 -6.54 -3.65
CA ARG A 121 14.49 -7.04 -4.99
C ARG A 121 13.49 -6.13 -5.72
N CYS A 122 13.63 -4.82 -5.60
CA CYS A 122 12.77 -3.87 -6.32
C CYS A 122 13.38 -3.51 -7.68
N GLY A 123 12.56 -3.33 -8.71
CA GLY A 123 13.03 -3.04 -10.07
C GLY A 123 13.57 -1.62 -10.19
N ARG A 124 12.68 -0.62 -10.16
CA ARG A 124 13.02 0.81 -10.31
C ARG A 124 12.45 1.64 -9.16
N LEU A 125 13.26 2.55 -8.62
CA LEU A 125 12.90 3.51 -7.61
C LEU A 125 13.29 4.92 -8.08
N ASP A 126 12.32 5.79 -8.32
CA ASP A 126 12.61 7.12 -8.92
C ASP A 126 12.98 8.14 -7.84
N ARG A 127 12.16 8.29 -6.80
CA ARG A 127 12.43 9.21 -5.67
C ARG A 127 12.02 8.57 -4.35
N ALA A 128 12.98 8.43 -3.43
CA ALA A 128 12.73 7.98 -2.07
C ALA A 128 13.32 8.99 -1.08
N TYR A 129 12.47 9.69 -0.34
CA TYR A 129 12.84 10.49 0.81
C TYR A 129 12.47 9.71 2.07
N SER A 130 13.36 9.69 3.04
CA SER A 130 13.10 9.13 4.35
C SER A 130 13.72 10.02 5.42
N THR A 131 13.06 10.25 6.55
CA THR A 131 13.81 10.76 7.71
C THR A 131 14.52 9.62 8.44
N GLY A 132 13.89 8.44 8.49
CA GLY A 132 14.48 7.25 9.11
C GLY A 132 15.47 6.49 8.22
N ALA A 133 16.23 5.58 8.84
CA ALA A 133 17.21 4.73 8.16
C ALA A 133 16.61 3.94 6.97
N THR A 134 17.21 4.10 5.79
CA THR A 134 16.76 3.44 4.56
C THR A 134 17.70 2.30 4.17
N LYS A 135 17.16 1.12 3.84
CA LYS A 135 17.97 -0.04 3.42
C LYS A 135 17.56 -0.55 2.05
N PHE A 136 18.50 -0.68 1.13
CA PHE A 136 18.30 -1.30 -0.19
C PHE A 136 19.07 -2.62 -0.29
N ARG A 137 18.42 -3.67 -0.82
CA ARG A 137 19.07 -4.96 -1.08
C ARG A 137 18.64 -5.51 -2.43
N ARG A 138 19.57 -5.64 -3.37
CA ARG A 138 19.33 -6.16 -4.72
C ARG A 138 18.24 -5.36 -5.45
N CYS A 139 18.30 -4.04 -5.44
CA CYS A 139 17.39 -3.22 -6.25
C CYS A 139 18.05 -2.91 -7.60
N GLY A 140 17.26 -2.83 -8.67
CA GLY A 140 17.78 -2.65 -10.03
C GLY A 140 18.28 -1.23 -10.27
N ARG A 141 17.37 -0.26 -10.32
CA ARG A 141 17.68 1.16 -10.56
C ARG A 141 17.13 2.03 -9.45
N LEU A 142 17.97 2.94 -8.94
CA LEU A 142 17.62 3.96 -7.97
C LEU A 142 18.05 5.32 -8.54
N ASP A 143 17.09 6.20 -8.85
CA ASP A 143 17.39 7.51 -9.43
C ASP A 143 17.74 8.54 -8.35
N ARG A 144 16.93 8.65 -7.28
CA ARG A 144 17.20 9.55 -6.14
C ARG A 144 16.76 8.94 -4.81
N ALA A 145 17.66 8.93 -3.82
CA ALA A 145 17.35 8.61 -2.43
C ALA A 145 17.93 9.67 -1.50
N TYR A 146 17.17 10.06 -0.49
CA TYR A 146 17.59 10.97 0.58
C TYR A 146 17.17 10.37 1.92
N SER A 147 18.10 10.30 2.87
CA SER A 147 17.86 9.89 4.26
C SER A 147 18.54 10.85 5.22
N THR A 148 17.84 11.28 6.28
CA THR A 148 18.43 12.18 7.29
C THR A 148 19.06 11.46 8.48
N GLU A 149 18.75 10.18 8.71
CA GLU A 149 19.44 9.34 9.69
C GLU A 149 20.72 8.74 9.09
N ALA A 150 21.84 8.89 9.81
CA ALA A 150 23.15 8.32 9.55
C ALA A 150 23.26 6.86 10.04
#